data_AF-A0AAQ3XRT0-F1
#
_entry.id   AF-A0AAQ3XRT0-F1
#
_cell.length_a   1.000
_cell.length_b   1.000
_cell.length_c   1.000
_cell.angle_alpha   90.00
_cell.angle_beta   90.00
_cell.angle_gamma   90.00
#
_symmetry.space_group_name_H-M   'P 1'
#
loop_
_entity.id
_entity.type
_entity.pdbx_description
1 polymer ?
#
loop_
_entity_poly.entity_id
_entity_poly.type
_entity_poly.pdbx_seq_one_letter_code
_entity_poly.pdbx_strand_id
1 'polypeptide(L)' 'MHYTALQQNRFLVRRGSGDDWMVYDRELKGPAQPKKNGPFAEKLTKDQAQQLMQMLTDDLTGAMKAV' A
#
# COMPACT_ATOMS: atom_id res chain seq x y z
N MET A 1 6.77 8.83 22.80
CA MET A 1 5.74 8.73 21.73
C MET A 1 6.38 8.06 20.52
N HIS A 2 6.13 6.77 20.32
CA HIS A 2 6.75 5.98 19.25
C HIS A 2 5.99 6.22 17.94
N TYR A 3 6.48 7.15 17.10
CA TYR A 3 5.91 7.42 15.77
C TYR A 3 6.35 6.41 14.69
N THR A 4 7.26 5.49 15.01
CA THR A 4 7.83 4.55 14.04
C THR A 4 6.95 3.33 13.76
N ALA A 5 6.01 2.99 14.66
CA ALA A 5 5.19 1.79 14.53
C ALA A 5 4.00 1.94 13.55
N LEU A 6 3.60 3.19 13.20
CA LEU A 6 2.51 3.44 12.26
C LEU A 6 2.97 3.35 10.78
N GLN A 7 4.25 3.61 10.51
CA GLN A 7 4.75 3.70 9.12
C GLN A 7 4.91 2.33 8.44
N GLN A 8 5.18 1.25 9.19
CA GLN A 8 5.20 -0.11 8.63
C GLN A 8 3.80 -0.68 8.31
N ASN A 9 2.73 0.04 8.66
CA ASN A 9 1.36 -0.45 8.53
C ASN A 9 0.47 0.50 7.70
N ARG A 10 1.07 1.32 6.83
CA ARG A 10 0.37 2.24 5.94
C ARG A 10 -0.41 1.50 4.87
N PHE A 11 0.21 0.51 4.23
CA PHE A 11 -0.37 -0.27 3.15
C PHE A 11 -0.89 -1.61 3.66
N LEU A 12 -2.08 -2.00 3.23
CA LEU A 12 -2.68 -3.28 3.60
C LEU A 12 -3.48 -3.89 2.46
N VAL A 13 -3.48 -5.21 2.36
CA VAL A 13 -4.28 -5.92 1.37
C VAL A 13 -5.72 -6.06 1.85
N ARG A 14 -6.67 -5.65 1.00
CA ARG A 14 -8.11 -5.70 1.28
C ARG A 14 -8.89 -6.20 0.09
N ARG A 15 -10.07 -6.79 0.33
CA ARG A 15 -11.04 -7.06 -0.74
C ARG A 15 -11.63 -5.75 -1.27
N GLY A 16 -11.78 -5.70 -2.58
CA GLY A 16 -12.48 -4.66 -3.32
C GLY A 16 -14.00 -4.82 -3.29
N SER A 17 -14.66 -4.10 -4.18
CA SER A 17 -16.13 -4.11 -4.31
C SER A 17 -16.70 -5.40 -4.92
N GLY A 18 -15.86 -6.35 -5.32
CA GLY A 18 -16.22 -7.65 -5.89
C GLY A 18 -15.27 -8.76 -5.45
N ASP A 19 -14.91 -9.68 -6.35
CA ASP A 19 -13.94 -10.76 -6.08
C ASP A 19 -12.47 -10.30 -6.19
N ASP A 20 -12.28 -9.01 -6.46
CA ASP A 20 -10.98 -8.39 -6.60
C ASP A 20 -10.35 -8.03 -5.25
N TRP A 21 -9.04 -7.79 -5.30
CA TRP A 21 -8.23 -7.31 -4.19
C TRP A 21 -7.67 -5.91 -4.51
N MET A 22 -7.32 -5.19 -3.46
CA MET A 22 -6.67 -3.89 -3.54
C MET A 22 -5.59 -3.76 -2.48
N VAL A 23 -4.64 -2.86 -2.71
CA VAL A 23 -3.79 -2.33 -1.64
C VAL A 23 -4.45 -1.06 -1.14
N TYR A 24 -4.88 -1.06 0.11
CA TYR A 24 -5.46 0.09 0.78
C TYR A 24 -4.36 0.90 1.47
N ASP A 25 -4.32 2.19 1.21
CA ASP A 25 -3.49 3.17 1.88
C ASP A 25 -4.28 3.78 3.04
N ARG A 26 -3.84 3.53 4.28
CA ARG A 26 -4.48 4.06 5.48
C ARG A 26 -4.37 5.56 5.64
N GLU A 27 -3.33 6.18 5.08
CA GLU A 27 -3.14 7.63 5.17
C GLU A 27 -4.09 8.35 4.21
N LEU A 28 -4.22 7.82 2.99
CA LEU A 28 -5.14 8.36 1.96
C LEU A 28 -6.58 7.84 2.11
N LYS A 29 -6.79 6.87 2.99
CA LYS A 29 -8.08 6.20 3.26
C LYS A 29 -8.75 5.62 2.00
N GLY A 30 -7.96 5.15 1.06
CA GLY A 30 -8.44 4.62 -0.23
C GLY A 30 -7.43 3.67 -0.88
N PRO A 31 -7.66 3.24 -2.13
CA PRO A 31 -6.68 2.47 -2.88
C PRO A 31 -5.34 3.22 -2.98
N ALA A 32 -4.24 2.51 -2.75
CA ALA A 32 -2.91 3.07 -2.88
C ALA A 32 -2.65 3.47 -4.34
N GLN A 33 -1.84 4.51 -4.55
CA GLN A 33 -1.42 4.94 -5.88
C GLN A 33 0.10 4.81 -5.98
N PRO A 34 0.64 3.73 -6.59
CA PRO A 34 2.07 3.45 -6.58
C PRO A 34 2.92 4.50 -7.30
N LYS A 35 2.34 5.17 -8.30
CA LYS A 35 2.99 6.22 -9.07
C LYS A 35 2.12 7.47 -9.06
N LYS A 36 2.72 8.65 -8.98
CA LYS A 36 2.02 9.92 -9.15
C LYS A 36 1.25 9.91 -10.48
N ASN A 37 -0.06 10.12 -10.42
CA ASN A 37 -0.98 10.06 -11.58
C ASN A 37 -1.07 8.68 -12.27
N GLY A 38 -0.61 7.62 -11.62
CA GLY A 38 -0.75 6.24 -12.09
C GLY A 38 -2.11 5.64 -11.77
N PRO A 39 -2.38 4.40 -12.22
CA PRO A 39 -3.57 3.67 -11.81
C PRO A 39 -3.57 3.40 -10.30
N PHE A 40 -4.76 3.33 -9.71
CA PHE A 40 -4.95 2.88 -8.34
C PHE A 40 -4.67 1.37 -8.21
N ALA A 41 -4.20 0.97 -7.04
CA ALA A 41 -3.91 -0.42 -6.67
C ALA A 41 -5.19 -1.20 -6.36
N GLU A 42 -6.12 -1.25 -7.29
CA GLU A 42 -7.40 -1.96 -7.22
C GLU A 42 -7.55 -2.98 -8.35
N LYS A 43 -8.58 -3.82 -8.30
CA LYS A 43 -8.87 -4.84 -9.33
C LYS A 43 -7.71 -5.83 -9.52
N LEU A 44 -7.02 -6.14 -8.43
CA LEU A 44 -5.87 -7.03 -8.40
C LEU A 44 -6.29 -8.44 -7.98
N THR A 45 -5.50 -9.44 -8.35
CA THR A 45 -5.54 -10.71 -7.62
C THR A 45 -4.93 -10.53 -6.23
N LYS A 46 -5.22 -11.47 -5.32
CA LYS A 46 -4.66 -11.43 -3.96
C LYS A 46 -3.13 -11.38 -3.98
N ASP A 47 -2.51 -12.21 -4.80
CA ASP A 47 -1.05 -12.31 -4.89
C ASP A 47 -0.45 -11.01 -5.45
N GLN A 48 -1.08 -10.41 -6.47
CA GLN A 48 -0.68 -9.11 -6.99
C GLN A 48 -0.78 -8.00 -5.95
N ALA A 49 -1.86 -7.98 -5.16
CA ALA A 49 -2.02 -7.02 -4.08
C ALA A 49 -0.97 -7.21 -2.98
N GLN A 50 -0.62 -8.45 -2.63
CA GLN A 50 0.43 -8.75 -1.65
C GLN A 50 1.81 -8.30 -2.15
N GLN A 51 2.16 -8.61 -3.39
CA GLN A 51 3.43 -8.19 -3.98
C GLN A 51 3.53 -6.66 -4.03
N LEU A 52 2.46 -5.99 -4.46
CA LEU A 52 2.44 -4.52 -4.53
C LEU A 52 2.48 -3.87 -3.14
N MET A 53 1.81 -4.44 -2.14
CA MET A 53 1.90 -3.98 -0.75
C MET A 53 3.34 -4.07 -0.23
N GLN A 54 4.04 -5.17 -0.51
CA GLN A 54 5.44 -5.33 -0.13
C GLN A 54 6.33 -4.28 -0.80
N MET A 55 6.20 -4.10 -2.13
CA MET A 55 6.96 -3.10 -2.87
C MET A 55 6.75 -1.69 -2.31
N LEU A 56 5.50 -1.30 -2.03
CA LEU A 56 5.19 0.01 -1.46
C LEU A 56 5.73 0.19 -0.05
N THR A 57 5.73 -0.89 0.74
CA THR A 57 6.29 -0.89 2.10
C THR A 57 7.81 -0.77 2.04
N ASP A 58 8.46 -1.50 1.14
CA ASP A 58 9.91 -1.48 0.95
C ASP A 58 10.36 -0.09 0.47
N ASP A 59 9.69 0.49 -0.53
CA ASP A 59 9.95 1.85 -1.01
C ASP A 59 9.81 2.90 0.10
N LEU A 60 8.75 2.78 0.92
CA LEU A 60 8.53 3.67 2.07
C LEU A 60 9.63 3.52 3.12
N THR A 61 10.05 2.29 3.44
CA THR A 61 11.10 2.03 4.42
C THR A 61 12.48 2.47 3.91
N GLY A 62 12.74 2.34 2.61
CA GLY A 62 13.95 2.83 1.95
C GLY A 62 14.03 4.35 1.99
N ALA A 63 12.91 5.04 1.70
CA ALA A 63 12.81 6.49 1.80
C ALA A 63 13.04 6.98 3.25
N MET A 64 12.55 6.26 4.26
CA MET A 64 12.77 6.58 5.67
C MET A 64 14.20 6.37 6.16
N LYS A 65 15.00 5.51 5.52
CA LYS A 65 16.41 5.31 5.90
C LYS A 65 17.33 6.40 5.35
N ALA A 66 16.86 7.18 4.38
CA ALA A 66 17.63 8.20 3.68
C ALA A 66 17.43 9.62 4.24
N VAL A 67 16.79 9.79 5.41
CA VAL A 67 16.52 11.08 6.06
C VAL A 67 17.32 11.27 7.34
#